data_AF-A0A940RR38-F1
#
_entry.id   AF-A0A940RR38-F1
#
_cell.length_a   1.000
_cell.length_b   1.000
_cell.length_c   1.000
_cell.angle_alpha   90.00
_cell.angle_beta   90.00
_cell.angle_gamma   90.00
#
_symmetry.space_group_name_H-M   'P 1'
#
loop_
_entity.id
_entity.type
_entity.pdbx_description
1 polymer ?
#
loop_
_entity_poly.entity_id
_entity_poly.type
_entity_poly.pdbx_seq_one_letter_code
_entity_poly.pdbx_strand_id
1 'polypeptide(L)'
;DLDGAAVEAFLTGLATHDHVAASTQNQALSALLFLYREVLGIELPWMENVVRAKRPQRLPVALSRAQVGLLLARLAGREAMMAGLLYGSGLRLMECVRLRVKDVGLVRNELVVRDGKGGKDRMTVLPAALREGLARQLAEVRVLHARDLAAGFGRVHLPHVLARKYPNAAVDQVAGRHVEVGRAG
;
A
#
# COMPACT_ATOMS: atom_id res chain seq x y z
N ASP A 1 6.89 -16.86 32.25
CA ASP A 1 8.24 -17.29 31.86
C ASP A 1 8.31 -17.49 30.36
N LEU A 2 9.21 -16.73 29.72
CA LEU A 2 9.50 -16.74 28.28
C LEU A 2 10.95 -17.25 28.11
N ASP A 3 11.23 -18.42 28.67
CA ASP A 3 12.55 -19.05 28.54
C ASP A 3 12.71 -19.73 27.17
N GLY A 4 13.92 -20.15 26.84
CA GLY A 4 14.21 -20.77 25.54
C GLY A 4 13.36 -22.00 25.25
N ALA A 5 13.05 -22.79 26.28
CA ALA A 5 12.23 -24.00 26.15
C ALA A 5 10.77 -23.68 25.77
N ALA A 6 10.18 -22.64 26.37
CA ALA A 6 8.85 -22.18 26.00
C ALA A 6 8.78 -21.70 24.54
N VAL A 7 9.83 -21.05 24.04
CA VAL A 7 9.91 -20.60 22.64
C VAL A 7 10.04 -21.77 21.67
N GLU A 8 10.87 -22.77 22.01
CA GLU A 8 11.03 -23.97 21.21
C GLU A 8 9.73 -24.79 21.15
N ALA A 9 9.06 -24.94 22.29
CA ALA A 9 7.76 -25.61 22.38
C ALA A 9 6.69 -24.90 21.53
N PHE A 10 6.66 -23.57 21.54
CA PHE A 10 5.74 -22.79 20.71
C PHE A 10 6.01 -22.96 19.21
N LEU A 11 7.27 -22.84 18.79
CA LEU A 11 7.65 -23.01 17.38
C LEU A 11 7.39 -24.44 16.87
N THR A 12 7.60 -25.43 17.74
CA THR A 12 7.30 -26.84 17.46
C THR A 12 5.80 -27.05 17.36
N GLY A 13 5.02 -26.50 18.30
CA GLY A 13 3.55 -26.54 18.28
C GLY A 13 2.95 -25.99 16.99
N LEU A 14 3.46 -24.85 16.52
CA LEU A 14 3.07 -24.29 15.22
C LEU A 14 3.34 -25.26 14.05
N ALA A 15 4.46 -25.99 14.09
CA ALA A 15 4.87 -26.89 13.03
C ALA A 15 4.13 -28.23 13.03
N THR A 16 3.88 -28.80 14.21
CA THR A 16 3.43 -30.19 14.37
C THR A 16 1.94 -30.31 14.70
N HIS A 17 1.39 -29.39 15.50
CA HIS A 17 0.02 -29.48 16.01
C HIS A 17 -0.93 -28.54 15.25
N ASP A 18 -0.51 -27.31 14.99
CA ASP A 18 -1.39 -26.30 14.38
C ASP A 18 -1.38 -26.33 12.85
N HIS A 19 -0.48 -27.12 12.24
CA HIS A 19 -0.32 -27.28 10.79
C HIS A 19 -0.32 -25.94 10.01
N VAL A 20 0.25 -24.89 10.61
CA VAL A 20 0.21 -23.56 10.00
C VAL A 20 1.05 -23.51 8.73
N ALA A 21 0.68 -22.63 7.81
CA ALA A 21 1.45 -22.43 6.59
C ALA A 21 2.91 -22.04 6.91
N ALA A 22 3.86 -22.51 6.09
CA ALA A 22 5.28 -22.17 6.22
C ALA A 22 5.55 -20.64 6.26
N SER A 23 4.68 -19.82 5.66
CA SER A 23 4.76 -18.36 5.78
C SER A 23 4.52 -17.86 7.19
N THR A 24 3.53 -18.43 7.88
CA THR A 24 3.13 -18.09 9.25
C THR A 24 4.21 -18.51 10.23
N GLN A 25 4.75 -19.72 10.10
CA GLN A 25 5.85 -20.18 10.95
C GLN A 25 7.10 -19.31 10.80
N ASN A 26 7.49 -18.99 9.56
CA ASN A 26 8.66 -18.13 9.32
C ASN A 26 8.44 -16.70 9.85
N GLN A 27 7.19 -16.21 9.86
CA GLN A 27 6.84 -14.91 10.43
C GLN A 27 6.94 -14.93 11.96
N ALA A 28 6.44 -15.99 12.60
CA ALA A 28 6.55 -16.20 14.04
C ALA A 28 8.02 -16.30 14.48
N LEU A 29 8.82 -17.11 13.79
CA LEU A 29 10.28 -17.20 14.03
C LEU A 29 10.96 -15.84 13.87
N SER A 30 10.63 -15.06 12.83
CA SER A 30 11.21 -13.73 12.63
C SER A 30 10.80 -12.74 13.73
N ALA A 31 9.57 -12.84 14.24
CA ALA A 31 9.09 -12.01 15.34
C ALA A 31 9.80 -12.35 16.67
N LEU A 32 10.01 -13.64 16.94
CA LEU A 32 10.74 -14.11 18.12
C LEU A 32 12.21 -13.71 18.07
N LEU A 33 12.88 -13.91 16.94
CA LEU A 33 14.27 -13.45 16.75
C LEU A 33 14.40 -11.94 17.00
N PHE A 34 13.45 -11.14 16.49
CA PHE A 34 13.43 -9.70 16.72
C PHE A 34 13.19 -9.36 18.20
N LEU A 35 12.21 -9.98 18.85
CA LEU A 35 11.90 -9.74 20.26
C LEU A 35 13.11 -10.03 21.16
N TYR A 36 13.71 -11.21 21.03
CA TYR A 36 14.81 -11.61 21.91
C TYR A 36 16.08 -10.79 21.65
N ARG A 37 16.43 -10.57 20.37
CA ARG A 37 17.66 -9.86 20.02
C ARG A 37 17.57 -8.36 20.20
N GLU A 38 16.54 -7.72 19.65
CA GLU A 38 16.47 -6.26 19.53
C GLU A 38 15.71 -5.61 20.69
N VAL A 39 14.77 -6.31 21.32
CA VAL A 39 13.94 -5.74 22.40
C VAL A 39 14.45 -6.16 23.77
N LEU A 40 14.70 -7.46 23.97
CA LEU A 40 15.10 -8.01 25.27
C LEU A 40 16.63 -8.07 25.46
N GLY A 41 17.41 -8.05 24.37
CA GLY A 41 18.86 -8.19 24.42
C GLY A 41 19.33 -9.55 24.97
N ILE A 42 18.51 -10.60 24.81
CA ILE A 42 18.79 -11.96 25.28
C ILE A 42 19.25 -12.79 24.08
N GLU A 43 20.45 -13.36 24.17
CA GLU A 43 20.95 -14.29 23.16
C GLU A 43 20.34 -15.68 23.34
N LEU A 44 19.79 -16.23 22.26
CA LEU A 44 19.33 -17.62 22.18
C LEU A 44 20.08 -18.31 21.03
N PRO A 45 21.31 -18.82 21.27
CA PRO A 45 22.20 -19.31 20.21
C PRO A 45 21.59 -20.44 19.36
N TRP A 46 20.71 -21.25 19.94
CA TRP A 46 20.02 -22.32 19.21
C TRP A 46 18.99 -21.80 18.20
N MET A 47 18.45 -20.59 18.38
CA MET A 47 17.41 -20.03 17.52
C MET A 47 17.95 -19.65 16.13
N GLU A 48 19.25 -19.35 16.03
CA GLU A 48 19.93 -19.10 14.75
C GLU A 48 20.00 -20.37 13.88
N ASN A 49 19.99 -21.54 14.52
CA ASN A 49 20.05 -22.84 13.86
C ASN A 49 18.66 -23.38 13.49
N VAL A 50 17.58 -22.67 13.85
CA VAL A 50 16.22 -23.09 13.50
C VAL A 50 16.02 -22.95 11.99
N VAL A 51 15.84 -24.09 11.34
CA VAL A 51 15.62 -24.17 9.89
C VAL A 51 14.27 -23.53 9.55
N ARG A 52 14.30 -22.51 8.69
CA ARG A 52 13.08 -21.90 8.15
C ARG A 52 12.29 -22.92 7.34
N ALA A 53 10.98 -22.93 7.54
CA ALA A 53 10.10 -23.79 6.77
C ALA A 53 10.15 -23.44 5.28
N LYS A 54 10.34 -24.46 4.46
CA LYS A 54 10.41 -24.32 3.01
C LYS A 54 9.02 -23.94 2.50
N ARG A 55 8.90 -22.74 1.93
CA ARG A 55 7.65 -22.32 1.28
C ARG A 55 7.53 -23.04 -0.06
N PRO A 56 6.40 -23.71 -0.36
CA PRO A 56 6.16 -24.24 -1.70
C PRO A 56 6.12 -23.07 -2.70
N GLN A 57 6.95 -23.13 -3.74
CA GLN A 57 6.89 -22.19 -4.85
C GLN A 57 5.64 -22.51 -5.67
N ARG A 58 4.66 -21.61 -5.63
CA ARG A 58 3.51 -21.67 -6.54
C ARG A 58 3.85 -20.85 -7.78
N LEU A 59 3.57 -21.40 -8.96
CA LEU A 59 3.67 -20.66 -10.20
C LEU A 59 2.69 -19.47 -10.16
N PRO A 60 3.12 -18.25 -10.56
CA PRO A 60 2.20 -17.13 -10.68
C PRO A 60 1.13 -17.46 -11.73
N VAL A 61 -0.13 -17.50 -11.32
CA VAL A 61 -1.25 -17.59 -12.27
C VAL A 61 -1.52 -16.18 -12.77
N ALA A 62 -1.02 -15.87 -13.97
CA ALA A 62 -1.27 -14.60 -14.63
C ALA A 62 -2.51 -14.72 -15.53
N LEU A 63 -3.37 -13.69 -15.49
CA LEU A 63 -4.50 -13.59 -16.43
C LEU A 63 -4.00 -13.23 -17.83
N SER A 64 -4.61 -13.83 -18.85
CA SER A 64 -4.40 -13.42 -20.24
C SER A 64 -5.00 -12.03 -20.51
N ARG A 65 -4.55 -11.36 -21.56
CA ARG A 65 -5.11 -10.05 -21.98
C ARG A 65 -6.63 -10.11 -22.20
N ALA A 66 -7.12 -11.21 -22.77
CA ALA A 66 -8.55 -11.42 -22.99
C ALA A 66 -9.33 -11.55 -21.67
N GLN A 67 -8.80 -12.31 -20.70
CA GLN A 67 -9.40 -12.45 -19.37
C GLN A 67 -9.41 -11.13 -18.62
N VAL A 68 -8.34 -10.34 -18.71
CA VAL A 68 -8.30 -8.99 -18.12
C VAL A 68 -9.35 -8.09 -18.77
N GLY A 69 -9.48 -8.12 -20.10
CA GLY A 69 -10.51 -7.36 -20.81
C GLY A 69 -11.92 -7.70 -20.33
N LEU A 70 -12.24 -8.99 -20.20
CA LEU A 70 -13.53 -9.46 -19.67
C LEU A 70 -13.76 -9.02 -18.22
N LEU A 71 -12.73 -9.08 -17.37
CA LEU A 71 -12.80 -8.64 -15.99
C LEU A 71 -13.07 -7.14 -15.91
N LEU A 72 -12.30 -6.32 -16.63
CA LEU A 72 -12.45 -4.86 -16.63
C LEU A 72 -13.82 -4.43 -17.17
N ALA A 73 -14.36 -5.14 -18.17
CA ALA A 73 -15.68 -4.86 -18.74
C ALA A 73 -16.85 -5.10 -17.77
N ARG A 74 -16.62 -5.85 -16.68
CA ARG A 74 -17.63 -6.11 -15.64
C ARG A 74 -17.53 -5.17 -14.45
N LEU A 75 -16.51 -4.33 -14.40
CA LEU A 75 -16.36 -3.31 -13.36
C LEU A 75 -16.98 -2.00 -13.83
N ALA A 76 -17.47 -1.22 -12.88
CA ALA A 76 -17.98 0.13 -13.11
C ALA A 76 -17.38 1.12 -12.10
N GLY A 77 -17.57 2.40 -12.37
CA GLY A 77 -17.22 3.48 -11.46
C GLY A 77 -15.74 3.46 -11.02
N ARG A 78 -15.54 3.59 -9.70
CA ARG A 78 -14.22 3.76 -9.08
C ARG A 78 -13.41 2.48 -9.12
N GLU A 79 -14.06 1.33 -8.97
CA GLU A 79 -13.46 0.00 -8.99
C GLU A 79 -12.89 -0.32 -10.37
N ALA A 80 -13.60 0.06 -11.44
CA ALA A 80 -13.10 -0.03 -12.81
C ALA A 80 -11.85 0.83 -13.02
N MET A 81 -11.86 2.06 -12.49
CA MET A 81 -10.72 2.96 -12.59
C MET A 81 -9.50 2.43 -11.82
N MET A 82 -9.71 1.92 -10.60
CA MET A 82 -8.68 1.24 -9.80
C MET A 82 -8.06 0.08 -10.55
N ALA A 83 -8.88 -0.85 -11.03
CA ALA A 83 -8.41 -2.03 -11.72
C ALA A 83 -7.64 -1.67 -13.00
N GLY A 84 -8.13 -0.66 -13.73
CA GLY A 84 -7.43 -0.11 -14.89
C GLY A 84 -6.07 0.51 -14.53
N LEU A 85 -5.97 1.25 -13.42
CA LEU A 85 -4.71 1.83 -12.96
C LEU A 85 -3.70 0.77 -12.50
N LEU A 86 -4.16 -0.23 -11.74
CA LEU A 86 -3.34 -1.37 -11.30
C LEU A 86 -2.78 -2.13 -12.50
N TYR A 87 -3.63 -2.45 -13.48
CA TYR A 87 -3.24 -3.21 -14.66
C TYR A 87 -2.38 -2.39 -15.63
N GLY A 88 -2.86 -1.21 -16.05
CA GLY A 88 -2.23 -0.42 -17.10
C GLY A 88 -1.03 0.40 -16.66
N SER A 89 -0.91 0.69 -15.36
CA SER A 89 0.17 1.51 -14.80
C SER A 89 1.12 0.71 -13.90
N GLY A 90 0.85 -0.58 -13.68
CA GLY A 90 1.67 -1.45 -12.81
C GLY A 90 1.73 -0.99 -11.36
N LEU A 91 0.68 -0.32 -10.86
CA LEU A 91 0.61 0.09 -9.47
C LEU A 91 0.35 -1.12 -8.57
N ARG A 92 0.94 -1.10 -7.38
CA ARG A 92 0.49 -1.95 -6.27
C ARG A 92 -0.79 -1.40 -5.68
N LEU A 93 -1.57 -2.25 -5.02
CA LEU A 93 -2.83 -1.85 -4.38
C LEU A 93 -2.66 -0.61 -3.49
N MET A 94 -1.67 -0.63 -2.59
CA MET A 94 -1.43 0.50 -1.69
C MET A 94 -0.91 1.75 -2.40
N GLU A 95 -0.23 1.62 -3.54
CA GLU A 95 0.21 2.77 -4.35
C GLU A 95 -0.99 3.41 -5.06
N CYS A 96 -1.92 2.59 -5.57
CA CYS A 96 -3.16 3.06 -6.19
C CYS A 96 -4.09 3.77 -5.19
N VAL A 97 -4.34 3.15 -4.03
CA VAL A 97 -5.20 3.73 -2.98
C VAL A 97 -4.61 5.01 -2.40
N ARG A 98 -3.27 5.13 -2.37
CA ARG A 98 -2.58 6.30 -1.82
C ARG A 98 -2.17 7.34 -2.87
N LEU A 99 -2.51 7.13 -4.14
CA LEU A 99 -2.20 8.09 -5.21
C LEU A 99 -2.77 9.47 -4.84
N ARG A 100 -2.01 10.56 -5.04
CA ARG A 100 -2.46 11.92 -4.72
C ARG A 100 -2.74 12.71 -5.98
N VAL A 101 -3.60 13.72 -5.88
CA VAL A 101 -3.97 14.58 -7.03
C VAL A 101 -2.73 15.18 -7.71
N LYS A 102 -1.76 15.66 -6.93
CA LYS A 102 -0.51 16.23 -7.44
C LYS A 102 0.40 15.24 -8.19
N ASP A 103 0.20 13.95 -7.96
CA ASP A 103 1.02 12.90 -8.55
C ASP A 103 0.43 12.40 -9.87
N VAL A 104 -0.69 12.98 -10.32
CA VAL A 104 -1.35 12.68 -11.60
C VAL A 104 -1.01 13.74 -12.64
N GLY A 105 -0.20 13.38 -13.64
CA GLY A 105 0.16 14.22 -14.76
C GLY A 105 -0.69 13.95 -15.99
N LEU A 106 -1.88 14.57 -16.09
CA LEU A 106 -2.80 14.37 -17.23
C LEU A 106 -2.23 14.84 -18.59
N VAL A 107 -1.38 15.87 -18.59
CA VAL A 107 -0.78 16.41 -19.82
C VAL A 107 0.27 15.46 -20.41
N ARG A 108 1.10 14.88 -19.54
CA ARG A 108 2.18 13.97 -19.93
C ARG A 108 1.77 12.50 -19.94
N ASN A 109 0.54 12.18 -19.51
CA ASN A 109 0.08 10.82 -19.26
C ASN A 109 1.03 10.04 -18.34
N GLU A 110 1.36 10.65 -17.20
CA GLU A 110 2.30 10.09 -16.23
C GLU A 110 1.71 10.08 -14.82
N LEU A 111 2.13 9.11 -14.02
CA LEU A 111 1.85 9.01 -12.59
C LEU A 111 3.17 8.98 -11.82
N VAL A 112 3.21 9.70 -10.71
CA VAL A 112 4.34 9.64 -9.77
C VAL A 112 3.97 8.75 -8.59
N VAL A 113 4.68 7.64 -8.44
CA VAL A 113 4.52 6.74 -7.29
C VAL A 113 5.50 7.17 -6.21
N ARG A 114 4.97 7.65 -5.09
CA ARG A 114 5.74 8.02 -3.90
C ARG A 114 6.01 6.82 -3.02
N ASP A 115 7.13 6.85 -2.30
CA ASP A 115 7.50 5.83 -1.30
C ASP A 115 7.49 4.40 -1.88
N GLY A 116 8.03 4.24 -3.09
CA GLY A 116 8.25 2.94 -3.68
C GLY A 116 9.20 2.08 -2.84
N LYS A 117 9.42 0.82 -3.27
CA LYS A 117 10.33 -0.10 -2.55
C LYS A 117 11.70 0.57 -2.32
N GLY A 118 12.12 0.68 -1.06
CA GLY A 118 13.36 1.34 -0.67
C GLY A 118 13.25 2.86 -0.48
N GLY A 119 12.03 3.41 -0.35
CA GLY A 119 11.81 4.85 -0.14
C GLY A 119 12.09 5.70 -1.37
N LYS A 120 12.06 5.11 -2.57
CA LYS A 120 12.35 5.82 -3.82
C LYS A 120 11.08 6.08 -4.60
N ASP A 121 10.96 7.32 -5.06
CA ASP A 121 9.91 7.70 -6.00
C ASP A 121 10.20 7.12 -7.38
N ARG A 122 9.14 6.78 -8.12
CA ARG A 122 9.24 6.36 -9.52
C ARG A 122 8.11 6.94 -10.36
N MET A 123 8.37 7.14 -11.64
CA MET A 123 7.34 7.48 -12.61
C MET A 123 6.81 6.22 -13.29
N THR A 124 5.52 6.22 -13.59
CA THR A 124 4.86 5.21 -14.43
C THR A 124 3.89 5.89 -15.37
N VAL A 125 3.34 5.13 -16.31
CA VAL A 125 2.40 5.63 -17.33
C VAL A 125 1.00 5.79 -16.75
N LEU A 126 0.27 6.81 -17.18
CA LEU A 126 -1.19 6.89 -17.05
C LEU A 126 -1.80 6.33 -18.33
N PRO A 127 -2.58 5.23 -18.28
CA PRO A 127 -3.26 4.70 -19.45
C PRO A 127 -4.17 5.74 -20.09
N ALA A 128 -4.00 5.97 -21.40
CA ALA A 128 -4.77 6.98 -22.14
C ALA A 128 -6.29 6.78 -22.01
N ALA A 129 -6.76 5.53 -21.97
CA ALA A 129 -8.16 5.18 -21.79
C ALA A 129 -8.76 5.65 -20.45
N LEU A 130 -7.93 5.86 -19.42
CA LEU A 130 -8.37 6.30 -18.09
C LEU A 130 -8.24 7.81 -17.90
N ARG A 131 -7.58 8.53 -18.82
CA ARG A 131 -7.29 9.96 -18.68
C ARG A 131 -8.55 10.79 -18.46
N GLU A 132 -9.58 10.58 -19.28
CA GLU A 132 -10.83 11.34 -19.19
C GLU A 132 -11.64 10.99 -17.95
N GLY A 133 -11.69 9.70 -17.58
CA GLY A 133 -12.32 9.26 -16.34
C GLY A 133 -11.65 9.89 -15.12
N LEU A 134 -10.32 9.88 -15.08
CA LEU A 134 -9.53 10.44 -14.00
C LEU A 134 -9.66 11.97 -13.95
N ALA A 135 -9.70 12.66 -15.10
CA ALA A 135 -9.95 14.10 -15.16
C ALA A 135 -11.31 14.48 -14.55
N ARG A 136 -12.36 13.71 -14.84
CA ARG A 136 -13.69 13.90 -14.21
C ARG A 136 -13.64 13.68 -12.71
N GLN A 137 -13.01 12.59 -12.25
CA GLN A 137 -12.86 12.33 -10.82
C GLN A 137 -12.08 13.46 -10.12
N LEU A 138 -11.03 13.99 -10.74
CA LEU A 138 -10.27 15.13 -10.19
C LEU A 138 -11.13 16.41 -10.10
N ALA A 139 -12.03 16.64 -11.06
CA ALA A 139 -12.98 17.74 -11.00
C ALA A 139 -14.01 17.57 -9.87
N GLU A 140 -14.51 16.35 -9.66
CA GLU A 140 -15.42 16.03 -8.56
C GLU A 140 -14.75 16.23 -7.19
N VAL A 141 -13.53 15.70 -7.03
CA VAL A 141 -12.72 15.88 -5.82
C VAL A 141 -12.43 17.35 -5.56
N ARG A 142 -12.25 18.16 -6.61
CA ARG A 142 -12.08 19.62 -6.50
C ARG A 142 -13.31 20.30 -5.91
N VAL A 143 -14.49 19.97 -6.41
CA VAL A 143 -15.77 20.50 -5.90
C VAL A 143 -16.00 20.07 -4.47
N LEU A 144 -15.76 18.79 -4.16
CA LEU A 144 -15.88 18.27 -2.80
C LEU A 144 -14.93 18.99 -1.84
N HIS A 145 -13.67 19.19 -2.25
CA HIS A 145 -12.70 19.91 -1.43
C HIS A 145 -13.09 21.36 -1.18
N ALA A 146 -13.60 22.06 -2.19
CA ALA A 146 -14.07 23.43 -2.03
C ALA A 146 -15.25 23.51 -1.03
N ARG A 147 -16.16 22.54 -1.08
CA ARG A 147 -17.26 22.41 -0.11
C ARG A 147 -16.74 22.15 1.30
N ASP A 148 -15.78 21.23 1.46
CA ASP A 148 -15.17 20.93 2.76
C ASP A 148 -14.50 22.18 3.35
N LEU A 149 -13.73 22.92 2.54
CA LEU A 149 -13.09 24.17 2.97
C LEU A 149 -14.11 25.22 3.42
N ALA A 150 -15.21 25.37 2.67
CA ALA A 150 -16.30 26.27 3.03
C ALA A 150 -17.00 25.88 4.33
N ALA A 151 -17.09 24.58 4.62
CA ALA A 151 -17.63 24.03 5.86
C ALA A 151 -16.61 24.03 7.03
N GLY A 152 -15.41 24.60 6.83
CA GLY A 152 -14.35 24.66 7.85
C GLY A 152 -13.53 23.37 7.99
N PHE A 153 -13.80 22.35 7.18
CA PHE A 153 -13.05 21.10 7.11
C PHE A 153 -11.97 21.14 6.01
N GLY A 154 -11.19 20.06 5.87
CA GLY A 154 -10.32 19.89 4.71
C GLY A 154 -8.96 20.58 4.74
N ARG A 155 -8.60 21.23 5.85
CA ARG A 155 -7.23 21.69 6.09
C ARG A 155 -6.33 20.52 6.49
N VAL A 156 -5.19 20.37 5.83
CA VAL A 156 -4.16 19.41 6.25
C VAL A 156 -3.34 20.03 7.38
N HIS A 157 -3.14 19.29 8.47
CA HIS A 157 -2.25 19.72 9.54
C HIS A 157 -0.82 19.87 9.00
N LEU A 158 -0.28 21.09 9.08
CA LEU A 158 1.10 21.39 8.72
C LEU A 158 1.90 21.69 9.98
N PRO A 159 2.96 20.93 10.30
CA PRO A 159 3.81 21.24 11.43
C PRO A 159 4.52 22.58 11.23
N HIS A 160 4.52 23.40 12.26
CA HIS A 160 5.05 24.76 12.41
C HIS A 160 5.85 25.35 11.24
N VAL A 161 7.02 24.77 10.91
CA VAL A 161 7.96 25.30 9.92
C VAL A 161 7.37 25.26 8.49
N LEU A 162 6.60 24.23 8.16
CA LEU A 162 5.96 24.09 6.85
C LEU A 162 4.77 25.05 6.69
N ALA A 163 4.00 25.28 7.76
CA ALA A 163 2.90 26.23 7.75
C ALA A 163 3.39 27.68 7.52
N ARG A 164 4.54 28.02 8.11
CA ARG A 164 5.15 29.35 7.93
C ARG A 164 5.73 29.56 6.54
N LYS A 165 6.35 28.52 5.96
CA LYS A 165 6.96 28.58 4.62
C LYS A 165 5.92 28.52 3.50
N TYR A 166 4.80 27.83 3.73
CA TYR A 166 3.72 27.67 2.77
C TYR A 166 2.36 27.94 3.44
N PRO A 167 1.99 29.22 3.64
CA PRO A 167 0.79 29.60 4.38
C PRO A 167 -0.51 29.05 3.76
N ASN A 168 -0.51 28.83 2.43
CA ASN A 168 -1.65 28.25 1.71
C ASN A 168 -1.58 26.72 1.58
N ALA A 169 -0.50 26.05 1.98
CA ALA A 169 -0.38 24.60 1.78
C ALA A 169 -1.39 23.80 2.63
N ALA A 170 -1.93 24.37 3.71
CA ALA A 170 -2.95 23.71 4.51
C ALA A 170 -4.28 23.60 3.75
N VAL A 171 -4.56 24.55 2.85
CA VAL A 171 -5.77 24.62 2.00
C VAL A 171 -5.50 24.17 0.57
N ASP A 172 -4.26 23.84 0.25
CA ASP A 172 -3.85 23.45 -1.09
C ASP A 172 -4.09 21.94 -1.31
N GLN A 173 -4.82 21.61 -2.37
CA GLN A 173 -5.06 20.23 -2.80
C GLN A 173 -3.74 19.47 -3.06
N VAL A 174 -2.65 20.20 -3.29
CA VAL A 174 -1.29 19.69 -3.52
C VAL A 174 -0.66 19.07 -2.27
N ALA A 175 -1.11 19.42 -1.06
CA ALA A 175 -0.40 19.02 0.15
C ALA A 175 -0.70 17.60 0.63
N GLY A 176 -1.94 17.08 0.50
CA GLY A 176 -2.27 15.86 1.24
C GLY A 176 -3.49 15.04 0.87
N ARG A 177 -4.32 15.41 -0.12
CA ARG A 177 -5.46 14.55 -0.46
C ARG A 177 -5.05 13.46 -1.46
N HIS A 178 -5.32 12.23 -1.05
CA HIS A 178 -5.38 11.10 -1.96
C HIS A 178 -6.43 11.40 -3.03
N VAL A 179 -6.17 11.01 -4.29
CA VAL A 179 -7.25 10.79 -5.25
C VAL A 179 -8.21 9.85 -4.52
N GLU A 180 -9.47 10.23 -4.33
CA GLU A 180 -10.44 9.41 -3.60
C GLU A 180 -10.81 8.17 -4.41
N VAL A 181 -9.87 7.24 -4.46
CA VAL A 181 -9.92 5.96 -5.15
C VAL A 181 -10.34 4.87 -4.16
N GLY A 182 -10.20 5.12 -2.85
CA GLY A 182 -10.74 4.29 -1.78
C GLY A 182 -11.24 5.13 -0.61
N ARG A 183 -12.55 5.20 -0.44
CA ARG A 183 -13.17 5.20 0.89
C ARG A 183 -13.93 3.89 1.02
N ALA A 184 -13.54 3.12 2.04
CA ALA A 184 -14.37 2.05 2.59
C ALA A 184 -15.67 2.70 3.09
N GLY A 185 -16.80 2.08 2.75
CA GLY A 185 -18.01 2.22 3.54
C GLY A 185 -17.83 1.59 4.90
#